data_AF-A0A838VP86-F1
#
_entry.id   AF-A0A838VP86-F1
#
_cell.length_a   1.000
_cell.length_b   1.000
_cell.length_c   1.000
_cell.angle_alpha   90.00
_cell.angle_beta   90.00
_cell.angle_gamma   90.00
#
_symmetry.space_group_name_H-M   'P 1'
#
loop_
_entity.id
_entity.type
_entity.pdbx_description
1 polymer ?
#
loop_
_entity_poly.entity_id
_entity_poly.type
_entity_poly.pdbx_seq_one_letter_code
_entity_poly.pdbx_strand_id
1 'polypeptide(L)'
;MYRQMCWLLKSDSKTEMALHLQTAPSEPWRPYTAFPQYAVPDYKMVNGSKGWATYQKLLKAGWTLVPTARAKEFSSAIENSKVRRSES
;
A
#
# COMPACT_ATOMS: atom_id res chain seq x y z
N MET A 1 -1.03 -9.08 -16.61
CA MET A 1 -1.45 -9.30 -15.21
C MET A 1 -1.24 -8.01 -14.45
N TYR A 2 -2.27 -7.47 -13.81
CA TYR A 2 -2.18 -6.19 -13.08
C TYR A 2 -1.58 -6.44 -11.69
N ARG A 3 -0.38 -5.94 -11.42
CA ARG A 3 0.32 -6.14 -10.15
C ARG A 3 1.13 -4.89 -9.82
N GLN A 4 0.57 -4.06 -8.94
CA GLN A 4 1.14 -2.77 -8.59
C GLN A 4 1.42 -2.68 -7.10
N MET A 5 2.43 -1.89 -6.75
CA MET A 5 2.79 -1.60 -5.37
C MET A 5 3.07 -0.11 -5.20
N CYS A 6 2.75 0.44 -4.04
CA CYS A 6 3.04 1.84 -3.71
C CYS A 6 3.39 2.00 -2.24
N TRP A 7 4.07 3.09 -1.91
CA TRP A 7 4.37 3.46 -0.52
C TRP A 7 3.30 4.45 -0.05
N LEU A 8 2.50 4.07 0.94
CA LEU A 8 1.52 4.97 1.56
C LEU A 8 1.92 5.26 3.00
N LEU A 9 1.69 6.50 3.43
CA LEU A 9 1.82 6.86 4.85
C LEU A 9 0.73 6.12 5.63
N LYS A 10 1.09 5.61 6.80
CA LYS A 10 0.08 5.12 7.73
C LYS A 10 -0.81 6.28 8.18
N SER A 11 -2.12 6.03 8.25
CA SER A 11 -3.10 7.01 8.75
C SER A 11 -2.74 7.57 10.13
N ASP A 12 -2.04 6.78 10.94
CA ASP A 12 -1.64 7.12 12.32
C ASP A 12 -0.21 7.69 12.42
N SER A 13 0.54 7.80 11.32
CA SER A 13 1.96 8.19 11.38
C SER A 13 2.38 9.06 10.20
N LYS A 14 2.83 10.29 10.50
CA LYS A 14 3.32 11.24 9.49
C LYS A 14 4.66 10.85 8.86
N THR A 15 5.39 9.91 9.46
CA THR A 15 6.76 9.52 9.06
C THR A 15 6.89 8.04 8.68
N GLU A 16 5.92 7.19 9.05
CA GLU A 16 5.98 5.75 8.76
C GLU A 16 5.24 5.46 7.44
N MET A 17 6.01 5.15 6.40
CA MET A 17 5.48 4.61 5.14
C MET A 17 5.41 3.09 5.20
N ALA A 18 4.32 2.54 4.67
CA ALA A 18 4.11 1.10 4.54
C ALA A 18 3.79 0.73 3.08
N LEU A 19 4.32 -0.41 2.64
CA LEU A 19 4.06 -0.93 1.30
C LEU A 19 2.59 -1.37 1.17
N HIS A 20 1.89 -0.85 0.17
CA HIS A 20 0.55 -1.28 -0.21
C HIS A 20 0.58 -1.93 -1.58
N LEU A 21 -0.22 -2.96 -1.74
CA LEU A 21 -0.30 -3.80 -2.93
C LEU A 21 -1.69 -3.68 -3.55
N GLN A 22 -1.73 -3.71 -4.88
CA GLN A 22 -2.95 -3.76 -5.67
C GLN A 22 -2.81 -4.84 -6.75
N THR A 23 -3.66 -5.86 -6.63
CA THR A 23 -3.67 -7.05 -7.51
C THR A 23 -4.71 -6.97 -8.62
N ALA A 24 -5.64 -6.02 -8.54
CA ALA A 24 -6.59 -5.70 -9.58
C ALA A 24 -6.92 -4.20 -9.57
N PRO A 25 -7.16 -3.58 -10.73
CA PRO A 25 -7.43 -2.14 -10.80
C PRO A 25 -8.73 -1.73 -10.10
N SER A 26 -9.67 -2.67 -9.93
CA SER A 26 -10.94 -2.50 -9.22
C SER A 26 -10.83 -2.75 -7.71
N GLU A 27 -9.71 -3.28 -7.22
CA GLU A 27 -9.50 -3.53 -5.79
C GLU A 27 -8.87 -2.31 -5.12
N PRO A 28 -9.25 -1.99 -3.87
CA PRO A 28 -8.57 -0.95 -3.11
C PRO A 28 -7.12 -1.37 -2.80
N TRP A 29 -6.25 -0.37 -2.62
CA TRP A 29 -4.91 -0.58 -2.09
C TRP A 29 -4.98 -1.20 -0.70
N ARG A 30 -4.31 -2.33 -0.50
CA ARG A 30 -4.25 -3.01 0.80
C ARG A 30 -2.80 -3.13 1.27
N PRO A 31 -2.53 -3.08 2.58
CA PRO A 31 -1.18 -3.22 3.08
C PRO A 31 -0.61 -4.58 2.71
N TYR A 32 0.71 -4.65 2.50
CA TYR A 32 1.40 -5.90 2.15
C TYR A 32 1.16 -7.03 3.16
N THR A 33 0.88 -6.68 4.42
CA THR A 33 0.53 -7.61 5.50
C THR A 33 -0.78 -8.36 5.25
N ALA A 34 -1.69 -7.82 4.45
CA ALA A 34 -2.92 -8.50 4.04
C ALA A 34 -2.68 -9.62 3.01
N PHE A 35 -1.49 -9.66 2.41
CA PHE A 35 -1.12 -10.66 1.41
C PHE A 35 0.08 -11.50 1.88
N PRO A 36 -0.14 -12.45 2.82
CA PRO A 36 0.95 -13.28 3.36
C PRO A 36 1.67 -14.09 2.27
N GLN A 37 1.00 -14.39 1.16
CA GLN A 37 1.61 -15.06 -0.01
C GLN A 37 2.73 -14.25 -0.69
N TYR A 38 2.66 -12.92 -0.62
CA TYR A 38 3.65 -12.02 -1.20
C TYR A 38 4.60 -11.46 -0.14
N ALA A 39 4.08 -11.27 1.07
CA ALA A 39 4.84 -10.79 2.21
C ALA A 39 6.05 -11.67 2.45
N VAL A 40 7.21 -11.02 2.54
CA VAL A 40 8.39 -11.64 3.13
C VAL A 40 8.28 -11.38 4.63
N PRO A 41 8.36 -12.42 5.49
CA PRO A 41 8.47 -12.21 6.92
C PRO A 41 9.70 -11.34 7.16
N ASP A 42 9.47 -10.07 7.46
CA ASP A 42 10.54 -9.09 7.60
C ASP A 42 11.32 -9.42 8.88
N TYR A 43 12.63 -9.59 8.73
CA TYR A 43 13.58 -9.54 9.83
C TYR A 43 13.37 -8.20 10.53
N LYS A 44 13.30 -8.16 11.87
CA LYS A 44 13.02 -6.94 12.64
C LYS A 44 14.14 -5.91 12.43
N MET A 45 14.09 -5.14 11.35
CA MET A 45 14.97 -3.99 11.15
C MET A 45 14.50 -2.89 12.08
N VAL A 46 15.28 -2.65 13.12
CA VAL A 46 15.18 -1.48 13.98
C VAL A 46 15.35 -0.26 13.07
N ASN A 47 14.34 0.60 12.97
CA ASN A 47 14.28 1.81 12.11
C ASN A 47 14.04 1.63 10.58
N GLY A 48 13.69 0.43 10.09
CA GLY A 48 13.41 0.23 8.65
C GLY A 48 11.96 0.53 8.23
N SER A 49 11.77 1.02 7.00
CA SER A 49 10.45 1.13 6.35
C SER A 49 9.78 -0.25 6.27
N LYS A 50 8.55 -0.37 6.79
CA LYS A 50 7.84 -1.67 6.84
C LYS A 50 7.51 -2.16 5.42
N GLY A 51 8.09 -3.30 5.05
CA GLY A 51 7.86 -3.96 3.77
C GLY A 51 8.96 -3.77 2.73
N TRP A 52 10.15 -3.26 3.10
CA TRP A 52 11.29 -3.11 2.18
C TRP A 52 11.74 -4.44 1.55
N ALA A 53 11.85 -5.50 2.36
CA ALA A 53 12.19 -6.84 1.86
C ALA A 53 11.11 -7.36 0.89
N THR A 54 9.84 -7.11 1.22
CA THR A 54 8.71 -7.45 0.35
C THR A 54 8.77 -6.68 -0.96
N TYR A 55 9.06 -5.37 -0.92
CA TYR A 55 9.23 -4.54 -2.11
C TYR A 55 10.31 -5.08 -3.04
N GLN A 56 11.49 -5.44 -2.51
CA GLN A 56 12.56 -6.02 -3.32
C GLN A 56 12.13 -7.34 -3.99
N LYS A 57 11.43 -8.21 -3.26
CA LYS A 57 10.89 -9.46 -3.83
C LYS A 57 9.88 -9.19 -4.95
N LEU A 58 8.97 -8.25 -4.72
CA LEU A 58 7.92 -7.91 -5.68
C LEU A 58 8.48 -7.24 -6.94
N LEU A 59 9.48 -6.37 -6.80
CA LEU A 59 10.21 -5.81 -7.93
C LEU A 59 10.83 -6.91 -8.80
N LYS A 60 11.52 -7.87 -8.18
CA LYS A 60 12.09 -9.03 -8.89
C LYS A 60 11.01 -9.89 -9.55
N ALA A 61 9.81 -9.94 -8.98
CA ALA A 61 8.66 -10.63 -9.55
C ALA A 61 7.93 -9.82 -10.65
N GLY A 62 8.45 -8.67 -11.05
CA GLY A 62 7.91 -7.84 -12.13
C GLY A 62 6.72 -6.96 -11.73
N TRP A 63 6.56 -6.65 -10.43
CA TRP A 63 5.53 -5.72 -9.98
C TRP A 63 5.89 -4.27 -10.34
N THR A 64 4.88 -3.47 -10.67
CA THR A 64 5.06 -2.05 -11.01
C THR A 64 5.01 -1.19 -9.76
N LEU A 65 6.07 -0.42 -9.49
CA LEU A 65 6.06 0.61 -8.46
C LEU A 65 5.31 1.85 -8.96
N VAL A 66 4.21 2.18 -8.30
CA VAL A 66 3.44 3.39 -8.55
C VAL A 66 3.86 4.48 -7.55
N PRO A 67 4.23 5.69 -8.03
CA PRO A 67 4.56 6.80 -7.14
C PRO A 67 3.40 7.15 -6.20
N THR A 68 3.71 7.44 -4.95
CA THR A 68 2.72 7.78 -3.90
C THR A 68 1.79 8.93 -4.31
N ALA A 69 2.29 9.91 -5.07
CA ALA A 69 1.47 11.01 -5.59
C ALA A 69 0.30 10.50 -6.44
N ARG A 70 0.56 9.51 -7.31
CA ARG A 70 -0.45 8.87 -8.15
C ARG A 70 -1.33 7.90 -7.36
N ALA A 71 -0.77 7.23 -6.36
CA ALA A 71 -1.55 6.35 -5.47
C ALA A 71 -2.54 7.13 -4.58
N LYS A 72 -2.20 8.35 -4.17
CA LYS A 72 -3.12 9.25 -3.44
C LYS A 72 -4.36 9.59 -4.25
N GLU A 73 -4.26 9.78 -5.56
CA GLU A 73 -5.41 10.01 -6.44
C GLU A 73 -6.40 8.82 -6.42
N PHE A 74 -5.90 7.60 -6.25
CA PHE A 74 -6.74 6.39 -6.12
C PHE A 74 -7.29 6.20 -4.70
N SER A 75 -6.60 6.69 -3.67
CA SER A 75 -7.02 6.57 -2.26
C SER A 75 -7.98 7.68 -1.82
N SER A 76 -7.84 8.90 -2.33
CA SER A 76 -8.72 10.04 -2.01
C SER A 76 -10.14 9.85 -2.52
N ALA A 77 -10.32 9.04 -3.57
CA ALA A 77 -11.64 8.61 -4.05
C ALA A 77 -12.42 7.80 -3.01
N ILE A 78 -11.74 7.17 -2.03
CA ILE A 78 -12.40 6.39 -0.97
C ILE A 78 -12.70 7.28 0.25
N GLU A 79 -11.90 8.31 0.53
CA GLU A 79 -12.12 9.20 1.68
C GLU A 79 -13.33 10.14 1.50
N ASN A 80 -13.61 10.58 0.27
CA ASN A 80 -14.80 11.39 -0.03
C ASN A 80 -16.13 10.63 0.03
N SER A 81 -16.13 9.30 0.11
CA SER A 81 -17.36 8.50 0.26
C SER A 81 -17.83 8.32 1.70
N LYS A 82 -17.03 8.71 2.71
CA LYS A 82 -17.42 8.68 4.13
C LYS A 82 -18.05 9.97 4.65
N VAL A 83 -17.97 11.08 3.90
CA VAL A 83 -18.54 12.40 4.27
C VAL A 83 -19.91 12.63 3.62
N ARG A 84 -20.82 11.65 3.61
CA ARG A 84 -22.24 11.87 3.20
C ARG A 84 -23.26 10.99 3.95
N ARG A 85 -22.97 10.58 5.19
CA ARG A 85 -23.99 9.98 6.07
C ARG A 85 -23.79 10.45 7.50
N SER A 86 -24.10 11.71 7.76
CA SER A 86 -24.45 12.25 9.08
C SER A 86 -24.97 13.66 8.83
N GLU A 87 -26.27 13.78 8.56
CA GLU A 87 -27.15 14.81 9.13
C GLU A 87 -28.53 14.59 8.50
N SER A 88 -29.47 14.21 9.38
CA SER A 88 -30.91 14.11 9.16
C SER A 88 -31.57 15.48 9.22
#